data_AF-A0A2V8E0X4-F1
#
_entry.id   AF-A0A2V8E0X4-F1
#
_cell.length_a   1.000
_cell.length_b   1.000
_cell.length_c   1.000
_cell.angle_alpha   90.00
_cell.angle_beta   90.00
_cell.angle_gamma   90.00
#
_symmetry.space_group_name_H-M   'P 1'
#
loop_
_entity.id
_entity.type
_entity.pdbx_description
1 polymer ?
#
loop_
_entity_poly.entity_id
_entity_poly.type
_entity_poly.pdbx_seq_one_letter_code
_entity_poly.pdbx_strand_id
1 'polypeptide(L)'
;MIREDTLQRVAYAPFGSVNFGPYGPETSLTRWTVGLTVGADIGVQVSPNVQIVPQIRLHWIERASLESGNDNASAFLGLTSWVIRPAVGVRVSF
;
A
#
# COMPACT_ATOMS: atom_id res chain seq x y z
N MET A 1 -5.05 -1.17 -10.53
CA MET A 1 -3.66 -1.68 -10.69
C MET A 1 -2.76 -0.48 -10.92
N ILE A 2 -1.63 -0.40 -10.24
CA ILE A 2 -0.67 0.71 -10.38
C ILE A 2 0.68 0.11 -10.78
N ARG A 3 1.28 0.69 -11.83
CA ARG A 3 2.66 0.43 -12.26
C ARG A 3 3.53 1.56 -11.77
N GLU A 4 4.64 1.23 -11.13
CA GLU A 4 5.65 2.19 -10.71
C GLU A 4 6.97 1.81 -11.35
N ASP A 5 7.56 2.73 -12.10
CA ASP A 5 8.90 2.60 -12.68
C ASP A 5 9.80 3.61 -11.96
N THR A 6 10.89 3.13 -11.35
CA THR A 6 11.83 3.96 -10.58
C THR A 6 13.27 3.64 -10.98
N LEU A 7 14.12 4.67 -11.02
CA LEU A 7 15.56 4.52 -11.24
C LEU A 7 16.28 4.46 -9.89
N GLN A 8 17.14 3.46 -9.70
CA GLN A 8 17.98 3.32 -8.52
C GLN A 8 19.47 3.37 -8.91
N ARG A 9 20.25 4.07 -8.08
CA ARG A 9 21.72 4.07 -8.13
C ARG A 9 22.25 3.68 -6.75
N VAL A 10 23.23 2.79 -6.69
CA VAL A 10 23.84 2.30 -5.44
C VAL A 10 25.29 2.74 -5.38
N ALA A 11 25.72 3.30 -4.26
CA ALA A 11 27.12 3.58 -3.97
C ALA A 11 27.66 2.52 -3.00
N TYR A 12 28.79 1.91 -3.35
CA TYR A 12 29.40 0.86 -2.53
C TYR A 12 30.52 1.44 -1.66
N ALA A 13 30.63 0.94 -0.43
CA ALA A 13 31.70 1.23 0.50
C ALA A 13 32.12 -0.07 1.21
N PRO A 14 33.40 -0.26 1.58
CA PRO A 14 33.81 -1.35 2.44
C PRO A 14 33.06 -1.31 3.79
N PHE A 15 32.82 -2.47 4.37
CA PHE A 15 32.17 -2.57 5.69
C PHE A 15 32.95 -1.74 6.73
N GLY A 16 32.25 -0.85 7.45
CA GLY A 16 32.85 0.07 8.43
C GLY A 16 33.34 1.41 7.88
N SER A 17 33.22 1.68 6.57
CA SER A 17 33.54 2.97 5.97
C SER A 17 32.32 3.91 5.95
N VAL A 18 32.54 5.21 6.22
CA VAL A 18 31.56 6.28 5.98
C VAL A 18 31.79 7.01 4.64
N ASN A 19 32.88 6.67 3.95
CA ASN A 19 33.19 7.18 2.61
C ASN A 19 32.64 6.21 1.57
N PHE A 20 31.62 6.67 0.85
CA PHE A 20 31.00 5.94 -0.26
C PHE A 20 31.68 6.31 -1.57
N GLY A 21 31.93 5.32 -2.43
CA GLY A 21 32.39 5.55 -3.79
C GLY A 21 31.33 6.28 -4.64
N PRO A 22 31.67 6.64 -5.90
CA PRO A 22 30.68 7.20 -6.81
C PRO A 22 29.52 6.23 -7.01
N TYR A 23 28.33 6.79 -7.24
CA TYR A 23 27.15 6.00 -7.58
C TYR A 23 27.41 5.12 -8.81
N GLY A 24 27.06 3.84 -8.70
CA GLY A 24 27.11 2.90 -9.81
C GLY A 24 26.08 3.20 -10.92
N PRO A 25 26.07 2.39 -11.99
CA PRO A 25 25.15 2.56 -13.10
C PRO A 25 23.69 2.50 -12.66
N GLU A 26 22.83 3.21 -13.40
CA GLU A 26 21.39 3.21 -13.16
C GLU A 26 20.79 1.84 -13.43
N THR A 27 19.97 1.38 -12.49
CA THR A 27 19.13 0.20 -12.65
C THR A 27 17.68 0.64 -12.66
N SER A 28 16.90 0.18 -13.65
CA SER A 28 15.46 0.39 -13.69
C SER A 28 14.77 -0.69 -12.86
N LEU A 29 13.95 -0.28 -11.90
CA LEU A 29 13.10 -1.17 -11.12
C LEU A 29 11.65 -0.90 -11.47
N THR A 30 10.96 -1.96 -11.91
CA THR A 30 9.51 -1.94 -12.15
C THR A 30 8.82 -2.66 -11.00
N ARG A 31 7.81 -2.00 -10.40
CA ARG A 31 7.00 -2.56 -9.32
C ARG A 31 5.53 -2.50 -9.68
N TRP A 32 4.83 -3.62 -9.46
CA TRP A 32 3.39 -3.72 -9.62
C TRP A 32 2.69 -3.75 -8.27
N THR A 33 1.64 -2.94 -8.15
CA THR A 33 0.73 -2.99 -7.01
C THR A 33 -0.69 -3.28 -7.49
N VAL A 34 -1.28 -4.34 -6.95
CA VAL A 34 -2.67 -4.73 -7.20
C VAL A 34 -3.44 -4.55 -5.89
N GLY A 35 -4.55 -3.84 -5.97
CA GLY A 35 -5.41 -3.58 -4.81
C GLY A 35 -6.84 -3.95 -5.13
N LEU A 36 -7.48 -4.67 -4.21
CA LEU A 36 -8.91 -4.93 -4.18
C LEU A 36 -9.50 -4.28 -2.93
N THR A 37 -10.67 -3.67 -3.05
CA THR A 37 -11.41 -3.12 -1.90
C THR A 37 -12.85 -3.57 -1.98
N VAL A 38 -13.36 -4.11 -0.88
CA VAL A 38 -14.74 -4.55 -0.73
C VAL A 38 -15.31 -3.87 0.50
N GLY A 39 -16.58 -3.44 0.46
CA GLY A 39 -17.21 -2.85 1.62
C GLY A 39 -18.73 -3.05 1.61
N ALA A 40 -19.31 -2.95 2.79
CA ALA A 40 -20.75 -3.02 3.00
C ALA A 40 -21.19 -1.91 3.95
N ASP A 41 -22.33 -1.31 3.62
CA ASP A 41 -22.99 -0.28 4.42
C ASP A 41 -24.38 -0.80 4.79
N ILE A 42 -24.73 -0.78 6.07
CA ILE A 42 -26.04 -1.21 6.56
C ILE A 42 -26.75 0.02 7.11
N GLY A 43 -27.90 0.38 6.54
CA GLY A 43 -28.68 1.51 7.00
C GLY A 43 -29.75 1.09 8.01
N VAL A 44 -29.67 1.58 9.25
CA VAL A 44 -30.69 1.39 10.29
C VAL A 44 -31.46 2.70 10.46
N GLN A 45 -32.72 2.71 10.05
CA GLN A 45 -33.58 3.88 10.24
C GLN A 45 -34.03 3.97 11.70
N VAL A 46 -33.69 5.08 12.36
CA VAL A 46 -34.06 5.34 13.76
C VAL A 46 -35.30 6.23 13.83
N SER A 47 -35.46 7.13 12.86
CA SER A 47 -36.62 8.02 12.74
C SER A 47 -36.85 8.36 11.27
N PRO A 48 -38.01 8.94 10.89
CA PRO A 48 -38.30 9.31 9.50
C PRO A 48 -37.20 10.18 8.87
N ASN A 49 -36.55 11.00 9.70
CA ASN A 49 -35.52 11.95 9.30
C ASN A 49 -34.10 11.53 9.71
N VAL A 50 -33.90 10.40 10.39
CA VAL A 50 -32.59 10.02 10.97
C VAL A 50 -32.26 8.55 10.71
N GLN A 51 -31.07 8.30 10.15
CA GLN A 51 -30.55 6.97 9.88
C GLN A 51 -29.12 6.82 10.42
N ILE A 52 -28.86 5.70 11.10
CA ILE A 52 -27.50 5.27 11.48
C ILE A 52 -26.99 4.32 10.41
N VAL A 53 -25.76 4.52 9.95
CA VAL A 53 -25.15 3.74 8.87
C VAL A 53 -23.82 3.15 9.33
N PRO A 54 -23.80 1.97 9.98
CA PRO A 54 -22.59 1.16 10.10
C PRO A 54 -22.00 0.82 8.73
N GLN A 55 -20.68 0.93 8.64
CA GLN A 55 -19.90 0.66 7.43
C GLN A 55 -18.73 -0.25 7.79
N ILE A 56 -18.42 -1.20 6.90
CA ILE A 56 -17.23 -2.03 6.99
C ILE A 56 -16.51 -2.04 5.64
N ARG A 57 -15.19 -1.84 5.65
CA ARG A 57 -14.35 -1.92 4.46
C ARG A 57 -13.20 -2.89 4.69
N LEU A 58 -12.94 -3.74 3.72
CA LEU A 58 -11.78 -4.62 3.62
C LEU A 58 -10.94 -4.18 2.43
N HIS A 59 -9.67 -3.89 2.69
CA HIS A 59 -8.69 -3.59 1.67
C HIS A 59 -7.71 -4.76 1.57
N TRP A 60 -7.51 -5.31 0.38
CA TRP A 60 -6.47 -6.28 0.07
C TRP A 60 -5.48 -5.62 -0.89
N ILE A 61 -4.23 -5.47 -0.48
CA ILE A 61 -3.19 -4.82 -1.28
C ILE A 61 -2.02 -5.77 -1.43
N GLU A 62 -1.84 -6.28 -2.64
CA GLU A 62 -0.70 -7.10 -3.02
C GLU A 62 0.34 -6.24 -3.74
N ARG A 63 1.58 -6.33 -3.28
CA ARG A 63 2.72 -5.60 -3.83
C ARG A 63 3.70 -6.65 -4.35
N ALA A 64 4.01 -6.61 -5.64
CA ALA A 64 5.00 -7.51 -6.22
C ALA A 64 6.36 -7.28 -5.55
N SER A 65 7.00 -8.36 -5.09
CA SER A 65 8.43 -8.38 -4.81
C SER A 65 9.18 -8.17 -6.12
N LEU A 66 10.29 -7.43 -6.07
CA LEU A 66 11.07 -7.07 -7.25
C LEU A 66 11.34 -8.26 -8.18
N GLU A 67 10.70 -8.26 -9.35
CA GLU A 67 11.20 -9.03 -10.51
C GLU A 67 12.37 -8.24 -11.10
N SER A 68 13.53 -8.34 -10.46
CA SER A 68 14.81 -7.99 -11.07
C SER A 68 15.83 -8.92 -10.46
N GLY A 69 16.49 -9.73 -11.29
CA GLY A 69 17.36 -10.85 -10.93
C GLY A 69 18.63 -10.47 -10.16
N ASN A 70 18.46 -9.84 -9.00
CA ASN A 70 19.47 -9.54 -8.02
C ASN A 70 18.75 -9.45 -6.66
N ASP A 71 18.74 -10.57 -5.93
CA ASP A 71 18.01 -10.82 -4.66
C ASP A 71 18.37 -9.90 -3.47
N ASN A 72 19.00 -8.74 -3.69
CA ASN A 72 19.62 -7.95 -2.63
C ASN A 72 19.08 -6.52 -2.44
N ALA A 73 17.97 -6.11 -3.08
CA ALA A 73 17.60 -4.69 -3.07
C ALA A 73 16.11 -4.35 -2.97
N SER A 74 15.33 -5.03 -2.13
CA SER A 74 14.23 -4.33 -1.46
C SER A 74 13.79 -5.06 -0.19
N ALA A 75 13.83 -4.36 0.93
CA ALA A 75 13.18 -4.81 2.15
C ALA A 75 11.67 -4.98 1.89
N PHE A 76 11.24 -6.22 1.74
CA PHE A 76 9.82 -6.56 1.77
C PHE A 76 9.37 -6.42 3.23
N LEU A 77 8.67 -5.33 3.55
CA LEU A 77 8.32 -4.98 4.95
C LEU A 77 7.32 -5.95 5.60
N GLY A 78 6.98 -7.09 4.98
CA GLY A 78 6.13 -8.13 5.55
C GLY A 78 4.76 -7.63 6.02
N LEU A 79 4.34 -6.45 5.56
CA LEU A 79 3.13 -5.81 6.02
C LEU A 79 1.94 -6.62 5.54
N THR A 80 1.05 -6.93 6.47
CA THR A 80 -0.16 -7.70 6.18
C THR A 80 -0.98 -6.98 5.10
N SER A 81 -1.32 -7.66 4.02
CA SER A 81 -2.02 -7.06 2.85
C SER A 81 -3.46 -6.64 3.15
N TRP A 82 -4.00 -7.04 4.30
CA TRP A 82 -5.40 -6.87 4.67
C TRP A 82 -5.59 -5.78 5.72
N VAL A 83 -6.51 -4.85 5.47
CA VAL A 83 -6.90 -3.79 6.41
C VAL A 83 -8.42 -3.75 6.53
N ILE A 84 -8.92 -3.86 7.76
CA ILE A 84 -10.35 -3.73 8.08
C ILE A 84 -10.61 -2.35 8.67
N ARG A 85 -11.62 -1.63 8.15
CA ARG A 85 -12.03 -0.30 8.65
C ARG A 85 -13.51 -0.29 8.99
N PRO A 86 -13.88 -0.40 10.28
CA PRO A 86 -15.25 -0.12 10.72
C PRO A 86 -15.48 1.39 10.79
N ALA A 87 -16.70 1.83 10.46
CA ALA A 87 -17.15 3.21 10.67
C ALA A 87 -18.64 3.27 10.95
N VAL A 88 -19.12 4.38 11.50
CA VAL A 88 -20.55 4.66 11.72
C VAL A 88 -20.85 6.06 11.22
N GLY A 89 -21.81 6.19 10.32
CA GLY A 89 -22.33 7.47 9.84
C GLY A 89 -23.72 7.78 10.39
N VAL A 90 -24.08 9.06 10.39
CA VAL A 90 -25.46 9.52 10.65
C VAL A 90 -25.93 10.29 9.42
N ARG A 91 -27.11 9.96 8.91
CA ARG A 91 -27.79 10.70 7.84
C ARG A 91 -29.03 11.36 8.40
N VAL A 92 -29.18 12.66 8.11
CA VAL A 92 -30.35 13.45 8.47
C VAL A 92 -31.00 13.97 7.19
N SER A 93 -32.31 13.79 7.04
CA SER A 93 -33.10 14.32 5.91
C SER A 93 -34.16 15.29 6.42
N PHE A 94 -34.38 16.42 5.73
CA PHE A 94 -35.35 17.46 6.10
C PHE A 94 -36.56 17.44 5.18
#